data_AF-A0A3A9SG69-F1
#
_entry.id   AF-A0A3A9SG69-F1
#
_cell.length_a   1.000
_cell.length_b   1.000
_cell.length_c   1.000
_cell.angle_alpha   90.00
_cell.angle_beta   90.00
_cell.angle_gamma   90.00
#
_symmetry.space_group_name_H-M   'P 1'
#
loop_
_entity.id
_entity.type
_entity.pdbx_description
1 polymer ?
#
loop_
_entity_poly.entity_id
_entity_poly.type
_entity_poly.pdbx_seq_one_letter_code
_entity_poly.pdbx_strand_id
1 'polypeptide(L)'
;MAFTNEQLERYSRHIILKEIGVKGQKKLLGAKVLIIGAGGLGAPAALYLAAAGVGTIGIVDADVVDLSNLQRQVIHTTNDVGKKKVESAAETMKAINPDITVNTYYQFVDSSNILDLIKDYDFIIDGTDNFSAKFLINDACVMAKKPFSHAGIIRFKGQLTTVIPGESPCYRCIFKDPPPKDAVPTCKQAGVIGAMGGVIGSLQAMEAIKFITGVGDLLTGYLLTYDALKMEFHKIKLPPRGKGCAVCSDEPTITELIDYEQPVCELKH
;
A
#
# COMPACT_ATOMS: atom_id res chain seq x y z
N MET A 1 22.84 15.46 -0.47
CA MET A 1 23.58 15.16 -1.70
C MET A 1 23.12 16.06 -2.85
N ALA A 2 24.00 16.34 -3.81
CA ALA A 2 23.64 16.99 -5.06
C ALA A 2 23.11 15.93 -6.04
N PHE A 3 22.21 16.31 -6.94
CA PHE A 3 21.71 15.42 -7.99
C PHE A 3 22.80 15.20 -9.05
N THR A 4 22.86 14.00 -9.62
CA THR A 4 23.60 13.78 -10.87
C THR A 4 22.87 14.45 -12.05
N ASN A 5 23.54 14.64 -13.19
CA ASN A 5 22.90 15.17 -14.39
C ASN A 5 21.75 14.27 -14.87
N GLU A 6 21.95 12.95 -14.83
CA GLU A 6 20.91 11.95 -15.18
C GLU A 6 19.70 12.06 -14.25
N GLN A 7 19.90 12.26 -12.95
CA GLN A 7 18.81 12.47 -12.01
C GLN A 7 18.08 13.80 -12.23
N LEU A 8 18.80 14.88 -12.57
CA LEU A 8 18.18 16.15 -12.93
C LEU A 8 17.31 16.03 -14.18
N GLU A 9 17.77 15.27 -15.18
CA GLU A 9 17.00 15.00 -16.39
C GLU A 9 15.75 14.15 -16.08
N ARG A 10 15.95 13.00 -15.41
CA ARG A 10 14.89 12.05 -15.02
C ARG A 10 13.79 12.72 -14.21
N TYR A 11 14.15 13.51 -13.20
CA TYR A 11 13.19 14.16 -12.29
C TYR A 11 12.89 15.60 -12.67
N SER A 12 13.28 16.06 -13.87
CA SER A 12 13.07 17.45 -14.32
C SER A 12 11.61 17.89 -14.19
N ARG A 13 10.66 16.99 -14.51
CA ARG A 13 9.22 17.26 -14.40
C ARG A 13 8.73 17.42 -12.97
N HIS A 14 9.37 16.79 -11.99
CA HIS A 14 9.06 16.99 -10.57
C HIS A 14 9.71 18.26 -10.04
N ILE A 15 10.96 18.52 -10.42
CA ILE A 15 11.75 19.65 -9.94
C ILE A 15 11.14 20.99 -10.38
N ILE A 16 10.47 21.05 -11.54
CA ILE A 16 9.80 22.27 -12.01
C ILE A 16 8.51 22.57 -11.22
N LEU A 17 7.88 21.57 -10.59
CA LEU A 17 6.68 21.80 -9.76
C LEU A 17 7.04 22.62 -8.53
N LYS A 18 6.32 23.71 -8.29
CA LYS A 18 6.57 24.63 -7.18
C LYS A 18 6.44 23.93 -5.82
N GLU A 19 5.49 23.01 -5.71
CA GLU A 19 5.18 22.25 -4.50
C GLU A 19 6.30 21.24 -4.17
N ILE A 20 6.90 20.63 -5.20
CA ILE A 20 7.93 19.60 -5.04
C ILE A 20 9.32 20.24 -5.04
N GLY A 21 9.74 20.80 -6.18
CA GLY A 21 11.05 21.41 -6.35
C GLY A 21 12.21 20.43 -6.11
N VAL A 22 13.41 21.00 -6.09
CA VAL A 22 14.65 20.29 -5.72
C VAL A 22 14.54 19.69 -4.31
N LYS A 23 13.90 20.40 -3.38
CA LYS A 23 13.79 19.98 -1.97
C LYS A 23 12.89 18.76 -1.82
N GLY A 24 11.71 18.74 -2.42
CA GLY A 24 10.78 17.62 -2.39
C GLY A 24 11.37 16.39 -3.07
N GLN A 25 12.01 16.55 -4.23
CA GLN A 25 12.66 15.42 -4.90
C GLN A 25 13.81 14.83 -4.05
N LYS A 26 14.57 15.64 -3.32
CA LYS A 26 15.58 15.14 -2.36
C LYS A 26 14.95 14.34 -1.21
N LYS A 27 13.76 14.73 -0.75
CA LYS A 27 13.03 13.96 0.26
C LYS A 27 12.60 12.60 -0.29
N LEU A 28 12.09 12.54 -1.52
CA LEU A 28 11.74 11.28 -2.19
C LEU A 28 12.96 10.35 -2.27
N LEU A 29 14.09 10.84 -2.78
CA LEU A 29 15.34 10.06 -2.85
C LEU A 29 15.87 9.59 -1.49
N GLY A 30 15.53 10.29 -0.41
CA GLY A 30 15.93 9.92 0.96
C GLY A 30 14.93 9.02 1.68
N ALA A 31 13.73 8.83 1.14
CA ALA A 31 12.65 8.14 1.82
C ALA A 31 12.64 6.63 1.56
N LYS A 32 12.03 5.90 2.50
CA LYS A 32 11.86 4.45 2.46
C LYS A 32 10.39 4.09 2.55
N VAL A 33 9.86 3.39 1.54
CA VAL A 33 8.46 2.92 1.52
C VAL A 33 8.41 1.40 1.49
N LEU A 34 7.60 0.78 2.37
CA LEU A 34 7.31 -0.65 2.31
C LEU A 34 5.98 -0.89 1.63
N ILE A 35 5.93 -1.83 0.70
CA ILE A 35 4.71 -2.28 0.03
C ILE A 35 4.44 -3.72 0.47
N ILE A 36 3.31 -3.93 1.13
CA ILE A 36 2.87 -5.26 1.57
C ILE A 36 1.82 -5.77 0.57
N GLY A 37 2.22 -6.74 -0.24
CA GLY A 37 1.49 -7.28 -1.37
C GLY A 37 1.92 -6.65 -2.70
N ALA A 38 2.47 -7.47 -3.61
CA ALA A 38 2.85 -7.13 -4.98
C ALA A 38 1.70 -7.37 -5.98
N GLY A 39 0.45 -7.37 -5.49
CA GLY A 39 -0.75 -7.69 -6.27
C GLY A 39 -1.33 -6.49 -7.04
N GLY A 40 -2.64 -6.51 -7.28
CA GLY A 40 -3.31 -5.52 -8.15
C GLY A 40 -3.26 -4.08 -7.64
N LEU A 41 -3.10 -3.87 -6.33
CA LEU A 41 -2.94 -2.55 -5.71
C LEU A 41 -1.46 -2.16 -5.56
N GLY A 42 -0.65 -3.08 -5.02
CA GLY A 42 0.78 -2.83 -4.79
C GLY A 42 1.59 -2.68 -6.07
N ALA A 43 1.24 -3.39 -7.14
CA ALA A 43 1.92 -3.29 -8.44
C ALA A 43 1.93 -1.85 -9.00
N PRO A 44 0.77 -1.19 -9.24
CA PRO A 44 0.78 0.20 -9.69
C PRO A 44 1.41 1.16 -8.67
N ALA A 45 1.24 0.92 -7.36
CA ALA A 45 1.89 1.76 -6.35
C ALA A 45 3.42 1.69 -6.46
N ALA A 46 3.99 0.48 -6.56
CA ALA A 46 5.42 0.22 -6.73
C ALA A 46 5.98 0.87 -7.99
N LEU A 47 5.28 0.73 -9.12
CA LEU A 47 5.68 1.34 -10.40
C LEU A 47 5.83 2.88 -10.27
N TYR A 48 4.82 3.55 -9.70
CA TYR A 48 4.85 5.01 -9.57
C TYR A 48 5.82 5.50 -8.51
N LEU A 49 5.99 4.79 -7.39
CA LEU A 49 6.98 5.14 -6.36
C LEU A 49 8.41 4.97 -6.88
N ALA A 50 8.67 3.91 -7.65
CA ALA A 50 9.97 3.68 -8.28
C ALA A 50 10.27 4.77 -9.32
N ALA A 51 9.31 5.06 -10.21
CA ALA A 51 9.44 6.13 -11.21
C ALA A 51 9.62 7.51 -10.55
N ALA A 52 8.97 7.76 -9.41
CA ALA A 52 9.09 9.00 -8.68
C ALA A 52 10.43 9.18 -7.95
N GLY A 53 11.24 8.13 -7.88
CA GLY A 53 12.54 8.16 -7.21
C GLY A 53 12.43 8.08 -5.69
N VAL A 54 11.49 7.29 -5.16
CA VAL A 54 11.56 6.88 -3.75
C VAL A 54 12.84 6.07 -3.55
N GLY A 55 13.73 6.54 -2.67
CA GLY A 55 15.10 6.05 -2.57
C GLY A 55 15.22 4.57 -2.22
N THR A 56 14.37 4.08 -1.32
CA THR A 56 14.29 2.65 -0.99
C THR A 56 12.85 2.17 -1.02
N ILE A 57 12.60 1.10 -1.77
CA ILE A 57 11.30 0.42 -1.80
C ILE A 57 11.48 -1.00 -1.27
N GLY A 58 10.83 -1.31 -0.16
CA GLY A 58 10.64 -2.68 0.29
C GLY A 58 9.40 -3.27 -0.35
N ILE A 59 9.46 -4.53 -0.77
CA ILE A 59 8.28 -5.24 -1.25
C ILE A 59 8.19 -6.63 -0.62
N VAL A 60 7.04 -6.90 0.00
CA VAL A 60 6.74 -8.16 0.70
C VAL A 60 5.61 -8.87 -0.03
N ASP A 61 5.84 -10.11 -0.44
CA ASP A 61 4.81 -10.97 -1.02
C ASP A 61 5.29 -12.43 -0.93
N ALA A 62 4.38 -13.36 -0.66
CA ALA A 62 4.68 -14.78 -0.50
C ALA A 62 4.35 -15.61 -1.75
N ASP A 63 3.75 -15.01 -2.76
CA ASP A 63 3.27 -15.71 -3.95
C ASP A 63 4.30 -15.68 -5.09
N VAL A 64 4.05 -16.58 -6.04
CA VAL A 64 4.62 -16.54 -7.39
C VAL A 64 3.64 -15.89 -8.37
N VAL A 65 4.16 -15.38 -9.49
CA VAL A 65 3.36 -14.82 -10.58
C VAL A 65 2.57 -15.95 -11.25
N ASP A 66 1.26 -15.77 -11.37
CA ASP A 66 0.36 -16.69 -12.06
C ASP A 66 -0.27 -16.03 -13.29
N LEU A 67 -0.60 -16.82 -14.33
CA LEU A 67 -1.20 -16.28 -15.56
C LEU A 67 -2.49 -15.47 -15.28
N SER A 68 -3.33 -15.92 -14.34
CA SER A 68 -4.57 -15.24 -13.95
C SER A 68 -4.34 -13.89 -13.27
N ASN A 69 -3.10 -13.61 -12.85
CA ASN A 69 -2.72 -12.37 -12.18
C ASN A 69 -2.48 -11.24 -13.18
N LEU A 70 -2.05 -11.57 -14.41
CA LEU A 70 -1.55 -10.61 -15.40
C LEU A 70 -2.61 -9.64 -15.92
N GLN A 71 -3.90 -9.94 -15.76
CA GLN A 71 -4.99 -9.00 -16.10
C GLN A 71 -5.01 -7.74 -15.20
N ARG A 72 -4.37 -7.78 -14.02
CA ARG A 72 -4.38 -6.66 -13.04
C ARG A 72 -3.04 -6.36 -12.36
N GLN A 73 -2.08 -7.28 -12.38
CA GLN A 73 -0.79 -7.09 -11.71
C GLN A 73 0.26 -6.63 -12.73
N VAL A 74 0.11 -5.39 -13.18
CA VAL A 74 0.82 -4.81 -14.34
C VAL A 74 2.33 -4.61 -14.15
N ILE A 75 2.87 -4.92 -12.97
CA ILE A 75 4.31 -4.94 -12.70
C ILE A 75 4.97 -6.25 -13.15
N HIS A 76 4.17 -7.30 -13.38
CA HIS A 76 4.61 -8.61 -13.84
C HIS A 76 4.26 -8.80 -15.32
N THR A 77 5.02 -9.66 -15.99
CA THR A 77 4.82 -10.00 -17.40
C THR A 77 4.57 -11.49 -17.60
N THR A 78 4.17 -11.89 -18.81
CA THR A 78 4.01 -13.31 -19.16
C THR A 78 5.29 -14.11 -18.98
N ASN A 79 6.46 -13.49 -19.16
CA ASN A 79 7.76 -14.15 -18.97
C ASN A 79 8.07 -14.42 -17.49
N ASP A 80 7.35 -13.78 -16.57
CA ASP A 80 7.56 -13.93 -15.14
C ASP A 80 6.70 -15.05 -14.52
N VAL A 81 5.81 -15.70 -15.27
CA VAL A 81 4.95 -16.76 -14.73
C VAL A 81 5.79 -17.86 -14.05
N GLY A 82 5.47 -18.17 -12.79
CA GLY A 82 6.22 -19.09 -11.93
C GLY A 82 7.35 -18.45 -11.11
N LYS A 83 7.73 -17.21 -11.41
CA LYS A 83 8.72 -16.43 -10.64
C LYS A 83 8.09 -15.87 -9.37
N LYS A 84 8.88 -15.72 -8.30
CA LYS A 84 8.41 -15.04 -7.09
C LYS A 84 8.00 -13.60 -7.42
N LYS A 85 6.84 -13.16 -6.93
CA LYS A 85 6.33 -11.81 -7.23
C LYS A 85 7.30 -10.73 -6.79
N VAL A 86 7.92 -10.87 -5.61
CA VAL A 86 8.90 -9.88 -5.11
C VAL A 86 10.12 -9.74 -6.03
N GLU A 87 10.58 -10.84 -6.63
CA GLU A 87 11.73 -10.81 -7.56
C GLU A 87 11.34 -10.16 -8.89
N SER A 88 10.22 -10.58 -9.49
CA SER A 88 9.68 -9.96 -10.72
C SER A 88 9.43 -8.46 -10.54
N ALA A 89 8.79 -8.07 -9.43
CA ALA A 89 8.53 -6.66 -9.14
C ALA A 89 9.82 -5.84 -8.96
N ALA A 90 10.82 -6.40 -8.28
CA ALA A 90 12.11 -5.72 -8.08
C ALA A 90 12.85 -5.47 -9.39
N GLU A 91 12.83 -6.44 -10.31
CA GLU A 91 13.43 -6.28 -11.64
C GLU A 91 12.72 -5.18 -12.43
N THR A 92 11.39 -5.20 -12.47
CA THR A 92 10.61 -4.15 -13.15
C THR A 92 10.88 -2.76 -12.57
N MET A 93 10.91 -2.62 -11.24
CA MET A 93 11.23 -1.35 -10.59
C MET A 93 12.65 -0.86 -10.92
N LYS A 94 13.64 -1.74 -10.91
CA LYS A 94 15.04 -1.41 -11.27
C LYS A 94 15.20 -1.09 -12.76
N ALA A 95 14.43 -1.73 -13.63
CA ALA A 95 14.40 -1.41 -15.06
C ALA A 95 13.80 -0.02 -15.30
N ILE A 96 12.81 0.39 -14.52
CA ILE A 96 12.24 1.74 -14.56
C ILE A 96 13.24 2.76 -14.02
N ASN A 97 13.87 2.46 -12.89
CA ASN A 97 14.78 3.37 -12.20
C ASN A 97 15.94 2.60 -11.56
N PRO A 98 17.15 2.62 -12.16
CA PRO A 98 18.29 1.90 -11.62
C PRO A 98 18.89 2.54 -10.36
N ASP A 99 18.53 3.78 -10.04
CA ASP A 99 19.11 4.54 -8.92
C ASP A 99 18.49 4.18 -7.55
N ILE A 100 17.35 3.49 -7.55
CA ILE A 100 16.65 3.15 -6.30
C ILE A 100 17.17 1.84 -5.71
N THR A 101 17.05 1.72 -4.40
CA THR A 101 17.25 0.44 -3.70
C THR A 101 15.93 -0.30 -3.62
N VAL A 102 15.90 -1.58 -4.00
CA VAL A 102 14.73 -2.45 -3.83
C VAL A 102 15.10 -3.61 -2.92
N ASN A 103 14.39 -3.73 -1.80
CA ASN A 103 14.53 -4.83 -0.84
C ASN A 103 13.35 -5.79 -1.03
N THR A 104 13.64 -7.07 -1.23
CA THR A 104 12.61 -8.11 -1.43
C THR A 104 12.46 -8.97 -0.19
N TYR A 105 11.22 -9.26 0.18
CA TYR A 105 10.89 -10.13 1.30
C TYR A 105 9.90 -11.20 0.82
N TYR A 106 10.41 -12.38 0.48
CA TYR A 106 9.58 -13.50 0.03
C TYR A 106 9.04 -14.29 1.22
N GLN A 107 8.01 -13.76 1.87
CA GLN A 107 7.38 -14.38 3.04
C GLN A 107 5.96 -13.87 3.23
N PHE A 108 5.15 -14.66 3.95
CA PHE A 108 3.87 -14.17 4.45
C PHE A 108 4.12 -13.14 5.55
N VAL A 109 3.26 -12.13 5.61
CA VAL A 109 3.25 -11.19 6.74
C VAL A 109 2.35 -11.76 7.82
N ASP A 110 2.89 -11.89 9.03
CA ASP A 110 2.21 -12.42 10.20
C ASP A 110 2.58 -11.61 11.46
N SER A 111 1.92 -11.94 12.57
CA SER A 111 2.11 -11.29 13.87
C SER A 111 3.55 -11.36 14.39
N SER A 112 4.32 -12.38 13.99
CA SER A 112 5.69 -12.61 14.45
C SER A 112 6.73 -11.77 13.71
N ASN A 113 6.44 -11.35 12.48
CA ASN A 113 7.44 -10.70 11.60
C ASN A 113 7.12 -9.25 11.21
N ILE A 114 5.86 -8.82 11.30
CA ILE A 114 5.45 -7.53 10.71
C ILE A 114 6.13 -6.32 11.35
N LEU A 115 6.35 -6.34 12.67
CA LEU A 115 7.02 -5.23 13.36
C LEU A 115 8.45 -5.04 12.88
N ASP A 116 9.16 -6.15 12.63
CA ASP A 116 10.52 -6.11 12.08
C ASP A 116 10.55 -5.64 10.64
N LEU A 117 9.55 -6.01 9.83
CA LEU A 117 9.45 -5.57 8.44
C LEU A 117 9.21 -4.06 8.31
N ILE A 118 8.34 -3.48 9.14
CA ILE A 118 7.93 -2.08 9.00
C ILE A 118 8.89 -1.08 9.67
N LYS A 119 9.75 -1.52 10.60
CA LYS A 119 10.51 -0.63 11.49
C LYS A 119 11.42 0.37 10.76
N ASP A 120 12.00 -0.02 9.64
CA ASP A 120 12.98 0.80 8.91
C ASP A 120 12.37 1.65 7.79
N TYR A 121 11.04 1.61 7.64
CA TYR A 121 10.32 2.33 6.59
C TYR A 121 9.57 3.54 7.14
N ASP A 122 9.51 4.61 6.35
CA ASP A 122 8.89 5.89 6.70
C ASP A 122 7.36 5.85 6.47
N PHE A 123 6.93 5.10 5.45
CA PHE A 123 5.53 4.97 5.06
C PHE A 123 5.24 3.56 4.56
N ILE A 124 4.06 3.03 4.88
CA ILE A 124 3.64 1.67 4.50
C ILE A 124 2.46 1.74 3.51
N ILE A 125 2.50 0.90 2.48
CA ILE A 125 1.41 0.70 1.52
C ILE A 125 0.80 -0.67 1.79
N ASP A 126 -0.48 -0.70 2.19
CA ASP A 126 -1.26 -1.92 2.21
C ASP A 126 -1.80 -2.23 0.79
N GLY A 127 -1.11 -3.13 0.10
CA GLY A 127 -1.49 -3.66 -1.21
C GLY A 127 -2.20 -5.01 -1.14
N THR A 128 -2.62 -5.45 0.06
CA THR A 128 -3.22 -6.78 0.28
C THR A 128 -4.69 -6.82 -0.13
N ASP A 129 -5.23 -8.02 -0.36
CA ASP A 129 -6.61 -8.24 -0.81
C ASP A 129 -7.46 -9.08 0.16
N ASN A 130 -6.98 -9.31 1.39
CA ASN A 130 -7.71 -10.03 2.43
C ASN A 130 -7.83 -9.22 3.72
N PHE A 131 -8.91 -9.43 4.46
CA PHE A 131 -9.19 -8.63 5.67
C PHE A 131 -8.20 -8.91 6.80
N SER A 132 -7.80 -10.17 7.01
CA SER A 132 -6.88 -10.56 8.09
C SER A 132 -5.57 -9.76 8.03
N ALA A 133 -4.96 -9.68 6.85
CA ALA A 133 -3.75 -8.88 6.64
C ALA A 133 -4.00 -7.38 6.85
N LYS A 134 -5.16 -6.85 6.44
CA LYS A 134 -5.50 -5.43 6.66
C LYS A 134 -5.57 -5.07 8.13
N PHE A 135 -6.21 -5.90 8.94
CA PHE A 135 -6.26 -5.67 10.39
C PHE A 135 -4.89 -5.83 11.04
N LEU A 136 -4.11 -6.84 10.64
CA LEU A 136 -2.73 -7.00 11.13
C LEU A 136 -1.85 -5.79 10.78
N ILE A 137 -1.88 -5.33 9.53
CA ILE A 137 -1.12 -4.15 9.08
C ILE A 137 -1.54 -2.90 9.85
N ASN A 138 -2.85 -2.70 10.04
CA ASN A 138 -3.35 -1.60 10.85
C ASN A 138 -2.77 -1.64 12.26
N ASP A 139 -2.86 -2.79 12.92
CA ASP A 139 -2.51 -2.91 14.32
C ASP A 139 -1.01 -2.73 14.51
N ALA A 140 -0.19 -3.36 13.67
CA ALA A 140 1.26 -3.20 13.67
C ALA A 140 1.67 -1.74 13.39
N CYS A 141 1.07 -1.10 12.39
CA CYS A 141 1.40 0.29 12.05
C CYS A 141 0.99 1.25 13.16
N VAL A 142 -0.16 1.06 13.81
CA VAL A 142 -0.57 1.89 14.94
C VAL A 142 0.38 1.70 16.12
N MET A 143 0.68 0.45 16.50
CA MET A 143 1.58 0.13 17.61
C MET A 143 3.01 0.66 17.38
N ALA A 144 3.53 0.53 16.16
CA ALA A 144 4.85 1.01 15.78
C ALA A 144 4.89 2.49 15.35
N LYS A 145 3.74 3.20 15.41
CA LYS A 145 3.57 4.59 14.97
C LYS A 145 4.06 4.84 13.53
N LYS A 146 3.75 3.91 12.63
CA LYS A 146 4.09 3.99 11.20
C LYS A 146 2.92 4.57 10.38
N PRO A 147 3.13 5.70 9.70
CA PRO A 147 2.22 6.22 8.69
C PRO A 147 1.97 5.21 7.56
N PHE A 148 0.72 5.11 7.10
CA PHE A 148 0.39 4.14 6.06
C PHE A 148 -0.88 4.47 5.28
N SER A 149 -1.00 3.89 4.09
CA SER A 149 -2.18 3.99 3.25
C SER A 149 -2.88 2.65 3.09
N HIS A 150 -4.15 2.62 3.49
CA HIS A 150 -5.04 1.47 3.34
C HIS A 150 -5.91 1.60 2.10
N ALA A 151 -6.05 0.51 1.35
CA ALA A 151 -6.94 0.47 0.21
C ALA A 151 -7.69 -0.85 0.08
N GLY A 152 -8.76 -0.86 -0.70
CA GLY A 152 -9.47 -2.08 -1.09
C GLY A 152 -10.20 -1.88 -2.40
N ILE A 153 -10.26 -2.94 -3.21
CA ILE A 153 -10.99 -2.95 -4.47
C ILE A 153 -11.83 -4.22 -4.56
N ILE A 154 -13.02 -4.10 -5.14
CA ILE A 154 -13.88 -5.25 -5.44
C ILE A 154 -14.80 -4.88 -6.60
N ARG A 155 -14.90 -5.75 -7.61
CA ARG A 155 -15.67 -5.47 -8.84
C ARG A 155 -15.26 -4.14 -9.48
N PHE A 156 -16.15 -3.13 -9.47
CA PHE A 156 -15.98 -1.78 -10.00
C PHE A 156 -15.88 -0.71 -8.89
N LYS A 157 -15.65 -1.13 -7.64
CA LYS A 157 -15.61 -0.26 -6.47
C LYS A 157 -14.23 -0.26 -5.84
N GLY A 158 -13.77 0.92 -5.45
CA GLY A 158 -12.50 1.12 -4.78
C GLY A 158 -12.66 2.01 -3.55
N GLN A 159 -11.80 1.80 -2.56
CA GLN A 159 -11.74 2.65 -1.38
C GLN A 159 -10.30 2.84 -0.91
N LEU A 160 -10.03 3.98 -0.30
CA LEU A 160 -8.70 4.42 0.12
C LEU A 160 -8.80 5.34 1.34
N THR A 161 -7.89 5.17 2.29
CA THR A 161 -7.66 6.12 3.38
C THR A 161 -6.18 6.14 3.75
N THR A 162 -5.71 7.23 4.36
CA THR A 162 -4.35 7.36 4.89
C THR A 162 -4.45 7.53 6.39
N VAL A 163 -3.63 6.77 7.12
CA VAL A 163 -3.62 6.76 8.57
C VAL A 163 -2.28 7.27 9.07
N ILE A 164 -2.31 8.28 9.93
CA ILE A 164 -1.18 8.76 10.71
C ILE A 164 -1.46 8.38 12.17
N PRO A 165 -0.81 7.34 12.71
CA PRO A 165 -1.02 6.89 14.08
C PRO A 165 -0.88 8.02 15.10
N GLY A 166 -1.84 8.11 16.02
CA GLY A 166 -1.91 9.18 17.02
C GLY A 166 -2.70 10.41 16.59
N GLU A 167 -2.80 10.68 15.28
CA GLU A 167 -3.44 11.88 14.73
C GLU A 167 -4.79 11.59 14.05
N SER A 168 -4.86 10.53 13.24
CA SER A 168 -6.07 10.18 12.46
C SER A 168 -6.81 8.97 13.04
N PRO A 169 -8.09 8.76 12.68
CA PRO A 169 -8.73 7.46 12.91
C PRO A 169 -7.94 6.35 12.19
N CYS A 170 -7.86 5.18 12.81
CA CYS A 170 -7.24 3.99 12.21
C CYS A 170 -8.30 3.11 11.55
N TYR A 171 -7.90 2.02 10.89
CA TYR A 171 -8.82 1.11 10.21
C TYR A 171 -9.89 0.53 11.14
N ARG A 172 -9.51 0.19 12.38
CA ARG A 172 -10.45 -0.28 13.43
C ARG A 172 -11.44 0.79 13.89
N CYS A 173 -11.11 2.08 13.79
CA CYS A 173 -12.12 3.13 14.06
C CYS A 173 -13.28 3.08 13.05
N ILE A 174 -13.05 2.53 11.85
CA ILE A 174 -14.02 2.45 10.77
C ILE A 174 -14.74 1.09 10.80
N PHE A 175 -13.99 -0.01 10.82
CA PHE A 175 -14.52 -1.36 10.62
C PHE A 175 -14.64 -2.18 11.92
N LYS A 176 -14.11 -1.69 13.04
CA LYS A 176 -14.08 -2.32 14.38
C LYS A 176 -13.34 -3.67 14.42
N ASP A 177 -13.91 -4.68 13.78
CA ASP A 177 -13.46 -6.08 13.80
C ASP A 177 -13.47 -6.67 12.39
N PRO A 178 -12.63 -7.71 12.13
CA PRO A 178 -12.71 -8.47 10.90
C PRO A 178 -14.14 -8.95 10.64
N PRO A 179 -14.63 -8.89 9.38
CA PRO A 179 -15.92 -9.46 9.06
C PRO A 179 -15.95 -10.97 9.36
N PRO A 180 -17.10 -11.55 9.72
CA PRO A 180 -17.24 -12.99 9.89
C PRO A 180 -16.78 -13.76 8.64
N LYS A 181 -16.37 -15.03 8.83
CA LYS A 181 -16.04 -15.93 7.72
C LYS A 181 -17.18 -15.93 6.70
N ASP A 182 -16.81 -15.84 5.42
CA ASP A 182 -17.70 -15.83 4.25
C ASP A 182 -18.66 -14.62 4.11
N ALA A 183 -18.61 -13.63 5.00
CA ALA A 183 -19.47 -12.44 4.90
C ALA A 183 -19.14 -11.54 3.70
N VAL A 184 -17.89 -11.57 3.23
CA VAL A 184 -17.42 -10.78 2.09
C VAL A 184 -16.63 -11.67 1.13
N PRO A 185 -16.99 -11.73 -0.17
CA PRO A 185 -16.26 -12.53 -1.13
C PRO A 185 -14.87 -11.92 -1.41
N THR A 186 -13.87 -12.78 -1.59
CA THR A 186 -12.51 -12.36 -2.00
C THR A 186 -12.53 -11.77 -3.41
N CYS A 187 -11.48 -11.03 -3.78
CA CYS A 187 -11.29 -10.57 -5.17
C CYS A 187 -11.33 -11.72 -6.19
N LYS A 188 -10.82 -12.90 -5.80
CA LYS A 188 -10.84 -14.12 -6.62
C LYS A 188 -12.26 -14.65 -6.80
N GLN A 189 -13.13 -14.53 -5.79
CA GLN A 189 -14.52 -14.98 -5.84
C GLN A 189 -15.44 -13.96 -6.53
N ALA A 190 -15.28 -12.67 -6.25
CA ALA A 190 -16.16 -11.61 -6.73
C ALA A 190 -15.80 -11.09 -8.13
N GLY A 191 -14.55 -11.32 -8.57
CA GLY A 191 -13.97 -10.68 -9.73
C GLY A 191 -13.55 -9.22 -9.46
N VAL A 192 -12.54 -8.77 -10.20
CA VAL A 192 -12.08 -7.38 -10.18
C VAL A 192 -11.52 -6.99 -11.55
N ILE A 193 -11.91 -5.81 -12.05
CA ILE A 193 -11.35 -5.26 -13.29
C ILE A 193 -9.99 -4.62 -12.99
N GLY A 194 -8.94 -5.01 -13.71
CA GLY A 194 -7.57 -4.61 -13.38
C GLY A 194 -7.32 -3.12 -13.31
N ALA A 195 -8.05 -2.33 -14.12
CA ALA A 195 -7.99 -0.87 -14.09
C ALA A 195 -8.33 -0.27 -12.70
N MET A 196 -9.15 -0.93 -11.88
CA MET A 196 -9.43 -0.48 -10.51
C MET A 196 -8.18 -0.51 -9.63
N GLY A 197 -7.36 -1.56 -9.77
CA GLY A 197 -6.07 -1.65 -9.09
C GLY A 197 -5.15 -0.52 -9.53
N GLY A 198 -5.10 -0.26 -10.83
CA GLY A 198 -4.38 0.88 -11.40
C GLY A 198 -4.76 2.21 -10.78
N VAL A 199 -6.06 2.55 -10.73
CA VAL A 199 -6.53 3.82 -10.16
C VAL A 199 -6.23 3.91 -8.67
N ILE A 200 -6.65 2.93 -7.87
CA ILE A 200 -6.54 3.02 -6.41
C ILE A 200 -5.09 2.89 -5.94
N GLY A 201 -4.28 2.01 -6.55
CA GLY A 201 -2.86 1.89 -6.20
C GLY A 201 -2.04 3.12 -6.59
N SER A 202 -2.38 3.80 -7.70
CA SER A 202 -1.77 5.09 -8.05
C SER A 202 -2.11 6.18 -7.03
N LEU A 203 -3.34 6.17 -6.50
CA LEU A 203 -3.72 7.07 -5.41
C LEU A 203 -2.98 6.74 -4.10
N GLN A 204 -2.73 5.47 -3.78
CA GLN A 204 -1.87 5.09 -2.66
C GLN A 204 -0.45 5.64 -2.81
N ALA A 205 0.15 5.51 -3.99
CA ALA A 205 1.46 6.10 -4.29
C ALA A 205 1.44 7.64 -4.13
N MET A 206 0.37 8.29 -4.58
CA MET A 206 0.21 9.74 -4.41
C MET A 206 0.13 10.15 -2.93
N GLU A 207 -0.56 9.38 -2.08
CA GLU A 207 -0.59 9.63 -0.64
C GLU A 207 0.81 9.52 -0.01
N ALA A 208 1.60 8.51 -0.40
CA ALA A 208 2.99 8.39 0.06
C ALA A 208 3.86 9.55 -0.42
N ILE A 209 3.76 9.95 -1.69
CA ILE A 209 4.52 11.09 -2.24
C ILE A 209 4.17 12.38 -1.48
N LYS A 210 2.87 12.65 -1.25
CA LYS A 210 2.44 13.82 -0.47
C LYS A 210 2.95 13.78 0.96
N PHE A 211 2.88 12.62 1.61
CA PHE A 211 3.41 12.44 2.97
C PHE A 211 4.91 12.75 3.02
N ILE A 212 5.71 12.11 2.15
CA ILE A 212 7.17 12.27 2.12
C ILE A 212 7.56 13.72 1.83
N THR A 213 6.91 14.34 0.84
CA THR A 213 7.25 15.69 0.41
C THR A 213 6.71 16.77 1.35
N GLY A 214 5.62 16.47 2.06
CA GLY A 214 4.92 17.37 2.98
C GLY A 214 4.04 18.38 2.23
N VAL A 215 3.40 17.95 1.14
CA VAL A 215 2.59 18.83 0.26
C VAL A 215 1.14 18.39 0.21
N GLY A 216 0.24 19.37 0.08
CA GLY A 216 -1.20 19.13 0.02
C GLY A 216 -1.76 18.48 1.29
N ASP A 217 -3.00 18.01 1.19
CA ASP A 217 -3.68 17.32 2.28
C ASP A 217 -3.70 15.80 2.04
N LEU A 218 -3.41 15.03 3.08
CA LEU A 218 -3.59 13.57 3.07
C LEU A 218 -5.06 13.20 3.23
N LEU A 219 -5.39 11.93 2.95
CA LEU A 219 -6.71 11.36 3.22
C LEU A 219 -6.96 11.06 4.72
N THR A 220 -6.13 11.56 5.61
CA THR A 220 -6.33 11.46 7.06
C THR A 220 -7.71 11.98 7.47
N GLY A 221 -8.49 11.15 8.17
CA GLY A 221 -9.84 11.52 8.60
C GLY A 221 -10.90 11.42 7.50
N TYR A 222 -10.57 10.86 6.33
CA TYR A 222 -11.51 10.64 5.23
C TYR A 222 -11.37 9.23 4.64
N LEU A 223 -12.49 8.67 4.19
CA LEU A 223 -12.53 7.51 3.32
C LEU A 223 -12.90 7.99 1.91
N LEU A 224 -11.95 7.89 0.98
CA LEU A 224 -12.22 8.09 -0.43
C LEU A 224 -12.85 6.82 -0.98
N THR A 225 -13.99 6.93 -1.66
CA THR A 225 -14.61 5.84 -2.40
C THR A 225 -14.70 6.21 -3.88
N TYR A 226 -14.57 5.19 -4.73
CA TYR A 226 -14.65 5.33 -6.18
C TYR A 226 -15.61 4.27 -6.74
N ASP A 227 -16.65 4.70 -7.47
CA ASP A 227 -17.53 3.85 -8.25
C ASP A 227 -17.24 4.07 -9.74
N ALA A 228 -16.59 3.09 -10.38
CA ALA A 228 -16.18 3.20 -11.77
C ALA A 228 -17.31 3.06 -12.78
N LEU A 229 -18.46 2.49 -12.40
CA LEU A 229 -19.62 2.42 -13.30
C LEU A 229 -20.29 3.78 -13.44
N LYS A 230 -20.29 4.55 -12.34
CA LYS A 230 -20.86 5.90 -12.32
C LYS A 230 -19.82 7.00 -12.57
N MET A 231 -18.54 6.66 -12.52
CA MET A 231 -17.43 7.62 -12.55
C MET A 231 -17.50 8.65 -11.41
N GLU A 232 -17.87 8.19 -10.20
CA GLU A 232 -18.06 9.05 -9.03
C GLU A 232 -16.98 8.80 -7.98
N PHE A 233 -16.37 9.89 -7.49
CA PHE A 233 -15.50 9.90 -6.32
C PHE A 233 -16.22 10.59 -5.16
N HIS A 234 -16.32 9.90 -4.03
CA HIS A 234 -16.86 10.48 -2.80
C HIS A 234 -15.80 10.51 -1.71
N LYS A 235 -15.56 11.69 -1.13
CA LYS A 235 -14.68 11.86 0.03
C LYS A 235 -15.54 11.91 1.29
N ILE A 236 -15.67 10.79 1.98
CA ILE A 236 -16.52 10.63 3.16
C ILE A 236 -15.73 11.01 4.41
N LYS A 237 -16.21 11.95 5.21
CA LYS A 237 -15.59 12.33 6.48
C LYS A 237 -15.76 11.20 7.49
N LEU A 238 -14.66 10.75 8.09
CA LEU A 238 -14.65 9.73 9.12
C LEU A 238 -14.89 10.35 10.51
N PRO A 239 -15.43 9.59 11.47
CA PRO A 239 -15.40 10.01 12.85
C PRO A 239 -13.95 10.24 13.30
N PRO A 240 -13.72 11.15 14.26
CA PRO A 240 -12.38 11.36 14.81
C PRO A 240 -11.87 10.07 15.46
N ARG A 241 -10.55 10.03 15.73
CA ARG A 241 -9.89 8.95 16.49
C ARG A 241 -10.75 8.57 17.70
N GLY A 242 -11.23 7.33 17.72
CA GLY A 242 -12.22 6.88 18.69
C GLY A 242 -11.59 6.75 20.08
N LYS A 243 -12.16 7.42 21.09
CA LYS A 243 -11.74 7.30 22.49
C LYS A 243 -11.80 5.87 23.04
N GLY A 244 -12.60 4.99 22.44
CA GLY A 244 -12.70 3.56 22.78
C GLY A 244 -12.24 2.63 21.66
N CYS A 245 -11.40 3.09 20.73
CA CYS A 245 -10.82 2.20 19.72
C CYS A 245 -9.92 1.15 20.38
N ALA A 246 -10.10 -0.12 20.03
CA ALA A 246 -9.38 -1.23 20.65
C ALA A 246 -7.84 -1.15 20.51
N VAL A 247 -7.33 -0.43 19.51
CA VAL A 247 -5.88 -0.36 19.21
C VAL A 247 -5.31 1.05 19.32
N CYS A 248 -6.04 2.07 18.86
CA CYS A 248 -5.50 3.43 18.82
C CYS A 248 -6.06 4.36 19.89
N SER A 249 -6.88 3.90 20.83
CA SER A 249 -7.32 4.76 21.95
C SER A 249 -6.18 5.03 22.94
N ASP A 250 -6.44 5.86 23.95
CA ASP A 250 -5.49 6.09 25.03
C ASP A 250 -5.45 4.92 26.03
N GLU A 251 -6.46 4.05 26.01
CA GLU A 251 -6.57 2.82 26.80
C GLU A 251 -6.87 1.62 25.86
N PRO A 252 -5.90 1.17 25.04
CA PRO A 252 -6.12 0.10 24.07
C PRO A 252 -6.36 -1.25 24.75
N THR A 253 -7.30 -2.03 24.22
CA THR A 253 -7.59 -3.40 24.66
C THR A 253 -6.83 -4.46 23.87
N ILE A 254 -6.35 -4.12 22.66
CA ILE A 254 -5.47 -4.96 21.86
C ILE A 254 -4.05 -4.41 22.03
N THR A 255 -3.24 -5.13 22.78
CA THR A 255 -1.85 -4.76 23.12
C THR A 255 -0.80 -5.64 22.46
N GLU A 256 -1.24 -6.73 21.82
CA GLU A 256 -0.39 -7.69 21.12
C GLU A 256 -0.94 -7.96 19.73
N LEU A 257 -0.07 -8.31 18.80
CA LEU A 257 -0.45 -8.70 17.46
C LEU A 257 -0.92 -10.15 17.46
N ILE A 258 -1.99 -10.42 16.73
CA ILE A 258 -2.53 -11.76 16.53
C ILE A 258 -2.73 -12.00 15.04
N ASP A 259 -2.56 -13.27 14.64
CA ASP A 259 -2.91 -13.70 13.30
C ASP A 259 -4.42 -13.95 13.23
N TYR A 260 -5.15 -13.07 12.54
CA TYR A 260 -6.56 -13.26 12.27
C TYR A 260 -6.73 -14.44 11.30
N GLU A 261 -7.59 -15.40 11.65
CA GLU A 261 -7.83 -16.59 10.83
C GLU A 261 -8.07 -16.20 9.35
N GLN A 262 -7.23 -16.73 8.46
CA GLN A 262 -7.38 -16.53 7.02
C GLN A 262 -8.36 -17.56 6.45
N PRO A 263 -9.27 -17.19 5.54
CA PRO A 263 -9.90 -18.16 4.67
C PRO A 263 -8.82 -18.72 3.74
N VAL A 264 -8.30 -19.91 4.05
CA VAL A 264 -7.53 -20.69 3.07
C VAL A 264 -8.53 -21.08 1.99
N CYS A 265 -8.38 -20.53 0.78
CA CYS A 265 -9.01 -21.16 -0.38
C CYS A 265 -8.34 -22.53 -0.55
N GLU A 266 -8.92 -23.58 0.04
CA GLU A 266 -8.56 -24.96 -0.29
C GLU A 266 -8.75 -25.13 -1.80
N LEU A 267 -7.62 -25.21 -2.51
CA LEU A 267 -7.60 -25.70 -3.87
C LEU A 267 -7.94 -27.19 -3.78
N LYS A 268 -9.20 -27.54 -4.00
CA LYS A 268 -9.51 -28.90 -4.47
C LYS A 268 -8.89 -29.00 -5.86
N HIS A 269 -7.80 -29.76 -5.94
CA HIS A 269 -7.13 -30.19 -7.17
C HIS A 269 -8.11 -30.86 -8.13
#